data_AF-A0A7C5IVV1-F1
#
_entry.id   AF-A0A7C5IVV1-F1
#
_cell.length_a   1.000
_cell.length_b   1.000
_cell.length_c   1.000
_cell.angle_alpha   90.00
_cell.angle_beta   90.00
_cell.angle_gamma   90.00
#
_symmetry.space_group_name_H-M   'P 1'
#
loop_
_entity.id
_entity.type
_entity.pdbx_description
1 polymer ?
#
loop_
_entity_poly.entity_id
_entity_poly.type
_entity_poly.pdbx_seq_one_letter_code
_entity_poly.pdbx_strand_id
1 'polypeptide(L)' 'ADYGNRYQSKLFNPAFLRSKSLPVPSWLERQTSVDMDSVFEPVEE' A
#
# COMPACT_ATOMS: atom_id res chain seq x y z
N ALA A 1 -13.52 -11.81 18.47
CA ALA A 1 -13.08 -10.48 18.03
C ALA A 1 -13.27 -10.37 16.53
N ASP A 2 -13.81 -9.25 16.03
CA ASP A 2 -13.85 -8.99 14.59
C ASP A 2 -12.53 -8.36 14.15
N TYR A 3 -11.91 -8.92 13.12
CA TYR A 3 -10.67 -8.41 12.56
C TYR A 3 -10.95 -7.54 11.34
N GLY A 4 -10.19 -6.46 11.18
CA GLY A 4 -10.35 -5.48 10.09
C GLY A 4 -10.22 -6.05 8.66
N ASN A 5 -9.76 -7.29 8.50
CA ASN A 5 -9.59 -7.96 7.20
C ASN A 5 -10.90 -8.04 6.39
N ARG A 6 -12.07 -8.08 7.05
CA ARG A 6 -13.38 -8.08 6.35
C ARG A 6 -13.71 -6.76 5.67
N TYR A 7 -13.06 -5.66 6.05
CA TYR A 7 -13.31 -4.32 5.53
C TYR A 7 -12.14 -3.80 4.68
N GLN A 8 -11.29 -4.69 4.16
CA GLN A 8 -10.04 -4.33 3.52
C GLN A 8 -10.19 -3.27 2.42
N SER A 9 -11.19 -3.43 1.54
CA SER A 9 -11.44 -2.53 0.41
C SER A 9 -11.86 -1.10 0.80
N LYS A 10 -12.19 -0.86 2.08
CA LYS A 10 -12.59 0.45 2.62
C LYS A 10 -11.59 0.96 3.66
N LEU A 11 -11.39 0.20 4.74
CA LEU A 11 -10.59 0.64 5.90
C LEU A 11 -9.09 0.78 5.60
N PHE A 12 -8.59 0.02 4.63
CA PHE A 12 -7.19 0.06 4.20
C PHE A 12 -7.01 0.62 2.79
N ASN A 13 -7.98 1.41 2.31
CA ASN A 13 -7.92 2.03 0.99
C ASN A 13 -7.75 3.56 1.14
N PRO A 14 -6.54 4.10 0.87
CA PRO A 14 -6.28 5.54 0.94
C PRO A 14 -7.22 6.39 0.09
N ALA A 15 -7.62 5.92 -1.11
CA ALA A 15 -8.54 6.67 -1.98
C ALA A 15 -9.94 6.76 -1.36
N PHE A 16 -10.43 5.67 -0.77
CA PHE A 16 -11.72 5.66 -0.07
C PHE A 16 -11.70 6.60 1.14
N LEU A 17 -10.66 6.53 1.98
CA LEU A 17 -10.52 7.37 3.17
C LEU A 17 -10.48 8.87 2.80
N ARG A 18 -9.68 9.25 1.79
CA ARG A 18 -9.62 10.64 1.30
C ARG A 18 -10.96 11.14 0.76
N SER A 19 -11.70 10.30 0.03
CA SER A 19 -13.04 10.65 -0.48
C SER A 19 -14.07 10.96 0.62
N LYS A 20 -13.82 10.46 1.83
CA LYS A 20 -14.65 10.67 3.02
C LYS A 20 -14.03 11.66 4.00
N SER A 21 -12.97 12.36 3.60
CA SER A 21 -12.21 13.30 4.46
C SER A 21 -11.73 12.67 5.77
N LEU A 22 -11.40 11.38 5.74
CA LEU A 22 -10.85 10.64 6.87
C LEU A 22 -9.31 10.64 6.80
N PRO A 23 -8.62 10.60 7.97
CA PRO A 23 -7.17 10.48 7.99
C PRO A 23 -6.72 9.15 7.39
N VAL A 24 -5.66 9.19 6.60
CA VAL A 24 -5.02 8.02 6.01
C VAL A 24 -3.88 7.57 6.93
N PRO A 25 -3.77 6.28 7.29
CA PRO A 25 -2.62 5.77 8.02
C PRO A 25 -1.31 5.98 7.24
N SER A 26 -0.27 6.49 7.90
CA SER A 26 0.99 6.92 7.26
C SER A 26 1.70 5.80 6.48
N TRP A 27 1.60 4.55 6.95
CA TRP A 27 2.18 3.40 6.25
C TRP A 27 1.47 3.07 4.93
N LEU A 28 0.21 3.46 4.74
CA LEU A 28 -0.51 3.31 3.47
C LEU A 28 -0.26 4.48 2.51
N GLU A 29 0.26 5.60 3.01
CA GLU A 29 0.65 6.74 2.17
C GLU A 29 2.09 6.63 1.67
N ARG A 30 2.95 5.94 2.42
CA ARG A 30 4.35 5.74 2.07
C ARG A 30 4.50 4.91 0.81
N GLN A 31 4.81 5.56 -0.31
CA GLN A 31 5.32 4.87 -1.49
C GLN A 31 6.77 4.47 -1.22
N THR A 32 7.03 3.17 -1.11
CA THR A 32 8.40 2.67 -1.00
C THR A 32 8.92 2.43 -2.41
N SER A 33 9.82 3.28 -2.88
CA SER A 33 10.59 3.03 -4.09
C SER A 33 11.77 2.12 -3.74
N VAL A 34 11.55 0.81 -3.81
CA VAL A 34 12.66 -0.16 -3.76
C VAL A 34 13.11 -0.39 -5.19
N ASP A 35 14.40 -0.22 -5.45
CA ASP A 35 15.01 -0.62 -6.70
C ASP A 35 15.06 -2.16 -6.74
N MET A 36 14.18 -2.75 -7.55
CA MET A 36 14.12 -4.21 -7.73
C MET A 36 15.20 -4.68 -8.71
N ASP A 37 15.61 -3.83 -9.65
CA ASP A 37 16.57 -4.18 -10.69
C ASP A 37 17.97 -4.39 -10.10
N SER A 38 18.28 -3.73 -8.99
CA SER A 38 19.55 -3.94 -8.27
C SER A 38 19.72 -5.33 -7.65
N VAL A 39 18.63 -6.12 -7.53
CA VAL A 39 18.65 -7.45 -6.90
C VAL A 39 18.89 -8.55 -7.93
N PHE A 40 18.45 -8.34 -9.17
CA PHE A 40 18.56 -9.34 -10.22
C PHE A 40 19.91 -9.25 -10.92
N GLU A 41 20.44 -10.41 -11.29
CA GLU A 41 21.58 -10.49 -12.20
C GLU A 41 21.12 -10.07 -13.61
N PRO A 42 21.89 -9.24 -14.33
CA PRO A 42 21.58 -8.94 -15.72
C PRO A 42 21.70 -10.21 -16.56
N VAL A 43 20.64 -10.57 -17.28
CA VAL A 43 20.69 -11.62 -18.29
C VAL A 43 21.50 -11.11 -19.48
N GLU A 44 22.68 -11.69 -19.71
CA GLU A 44 23.42 -11.52 -20.96
C GLU A 44 22.71 -12.30 -22.08
N GLU A 45 22.51 -11.67 -23.24
CA GLU A 45 21.88 -12.26 -24.43
C GLU A 45 22.88 -13.02 -25.31
#